data_AF-X0THD3-F1
#
_entry.id   AF-X0THD3-F1
#
_cell.length_a   1.000
_cell.length_b   1.000
_cell.length_c   1.000
_cell.angle_alpha   90.00
_cell.angle_beta   90.00
_cell.angle_gamma   90.00
#
_symmetry.space_group_name_H-M   'P 1'
#
loop_
_entity.id
_entity.type
_entity.pdbx_description
1 polymer ?
#
loop_
_entity_poly.entity_id
_entity_poly.type
_entity_poly.pdbx_seq_one_letter_code
_entity_poly.pdbx_strand_id
1 'polypeptide(L)'
;MDKIIKTAGIQMSPEILNKDRNLDRCLELIKTAAKNRAQFIVFPEATLSGYVFNSLEEALPVAETIPGAATESIMKLCRQLNVYVIVGLIEEDRGKYYNAAAFVGPHGLIGKYRKLHLPFLGIDRFL
;
A
#
# COMPACT_ATOMS: atom_id res chain seq x y z
N MET A 1 9.57 28.01 -12.08
CA MET A 1 9.76 27.84 -10.63
C MET A 1 9.95 26.36 -10.39
N ASP A 2 11.12 25.95 -9.90
CA ASP A 2 11.37 24.55 -9.59
C ASP A 2 10.56 24.15 -8.35
N LYS A 3 9.63 23.22 -8.56
CA LYS A 3 8.75 22.73 -7.50
C LYS A 3 9.52 21.67 -6.73
N ILE A 4 10.13 22.05 -5.61
CA ILE A 4 10.83 21.11 -4.72
C ILE A 4 9.77 20.25 -4.00
N ILE A 5 9.89 18.93 -4.12
CA ILE A 5 9.02 17.96 -3.42
C ILE A 5 9.88 17.19 -2.43
N LYS A 6 9.53 17.26 -1.13
CA LYS A 6 10.18 16.42 -0.12
C LYS A 6 9.50 15.05 -0.09
N THR A 7 10.29 13.99 -0.24
CA THR A 7 9.80 12.61 -0.26
C THR A 7 10.19 11.86 1.01
N ALA A 8 9.47 10.78 1.33
CA ALA A 8 9.82 9.83 2.38
C ALA A 8 9.68 8.40 1.86
N GLY A 9 10.78 7.64 1.90
CA GLY A 9 10.76 6.18 1.73
C GLY A 9 10.53 5.53 3.08
N ILE A 10 9.49 4.72 3.20
CA ILE A 10 9.16 4.02 4.43
C ILE A 10 9.79 2.62 4.40
N GLN A 11 10.44 2.26 5.50
CA GLN A 11 10.83 0.89 5.79
C GLN A 11 10.06 0.42 7.02
N MET A 12 9.33 -0.67 6.88
CA MET A 12 8.66 -1.36 7.97
C MET A 12 8.70 -2.87 7.74
N SER A 13 8.48 -3.64 8.80
CA SER A 13 8.27 -5.09 8.72
C SER A 13 6.77 -5.35 8.75
N PRO A 14 6.12 -5.72 7.63
CA PRO A 14 4.72 -6.14 7.66
C PRO A 14 4.56 -7.42 8.48
N GLU A 15 3.54 -7.46 9.32
CA GLU A 15 3.05 -8.67 9.95
C GLU A 15 2.24 -9.46 8.92
N ILE A 16 2.71 -10.64 8.53
CA ILE A 16 2.04 -11.52 7.55
C ILE A 16 0.65 -11.89 8.08
N LEU A 17 -0.37 -11.82 7.22
CA LEU A 17 -1.78 -12.08 7.54
C LEU A 17 -2.45 -11.10 8.52
N ASN A 18 -1.77 -10.01 8.91
CA ASN A 18 -2.32 -9.06 9.88
C ASN A 18 -2.55 -7.67 9.26
N LYS A 19 -3.54 -7.60 8.38
CA LYS A 19 -3.85 -6.38 7.60
C LYS A 19 -4.15 -5.17 8.46
N ASP A 20 -4.89 -5.35 9.55
CA ASP A 20 -5.27 -4.25 10.44
C ASP A 20 -4.05 -3.64 11.14
N ARG A 21 -3.14 -4.48 11.66
CA ARG A 21 -1.89 -4.00 12.28
C ARG A 21 -0.97 -3.33 11.28
N ASN A 22 -0.88 -3.86 10.06
CA ASN A 22 -0.10 -3.24 9.00
C ASN A 22 -0.68 -1.88 8.59
N LEU A 23 -2.00 -1.77 8.48
CA LEU A 23 -2.70 -0.53 8.18
C LEU A 23 -2.47 0.51 9.28
N ASP A 24 -2.67 0.14 10.55
CA ASP A 24 -2.41 1.02 11.69
C ASP A 24 -0.99 1.57 11.65
N ARG A 25 -0.01 0.69 11.39
CA ARG A 25 1.39 1.07 11.26
C ARG A 25 1.65 2.00 10.08
N CYS A 26 1.00 1.77 8.93
CA CYS A 26 1.06 2.69 7.79
C CYS A 26 0.53 4.07 8.15
N LEU A 27 -0.61 4.16 8.83
CA LEU A 27 -1.22 5.43 9.22
C LEU A 27 -0.32 6.22 10.19
N GLU A 28 0.34 5.55 11.14
CA GLU A 28 1.33 6.17 12.02
C GLU A 28 2.55 6.72 11.26
N LEU A 29 3.09 5.93 10.32
CA LEU A 29 4.26 6.30 9.54
C LEU A 29 3.96 7.44 8.56
N ILE A 30 2.75 7.49 7.99
CA ILE A 30 2.26 8.62 7.19
C ILE A 30 2.23 9.90 8.03
N LYS A 31 1.64 9.85 9.23
CA LYS A 31 1.62 11.00 10.17
C LYS A 31 3.04 11.47 10.50
N THR A 32 3.95 10.53 10.75
CA THR A 32 5.36 10.81 11.07
C THR A 32 6.08 11.49 9.90
N ALA A 33 5.90 10.98 8.68
CA ALA A 33 6.48 11.56 7.48
C ALA A 33 5.92 12.96 7.18
N ALA A 34 4.60 13.15 7.31
CA ALA A 34 3.95 14.44 7.15
C ALA A 34 4.43 15.47 8.19
N LYS A 35 4.62 15.07 9.46
CA LYS A 35 5.23 15.92 10.51
C LYS A 35 6.64 16.37 10.12
N ASN A 36 7.37 15.53 9.38
CA ASN A 36 8.68 15.85 8.80
C ASN A 36 8.60 16.61 7.46
N ARG A 37 7.42 17.14 7.10
CA ARG A 37 7.14 17.91 5.87
C ARG A 37 7.31 17.11 4.58
N ALA A 38 7.25 15.78 4.62
CA ALA A 38 7.19 14.99 3.40
C ALA A 38 5.82 15.20 2.72
N GLN A 39 5.83 15.38 1.41
CA GLN A 39 4.64 15.57 0.58
C GLN A 39 4.29 14.31 -0.22
N PHE A 40 5.28 13.44 -0.46
CA PHE A 40 5.13 12.19 -1.18
C PHE A 40 5.80 11.04 -0.43
N ILE A 41 5.02 10.02 -0.07
CA ILE A 41 5.40 8.96 0.85
C ILE A 41 5.24 7.63 0.12
N VAL A 42 6.27 6.77 0.15
CA VAL A 42 6.28 5.50 -0.57
C VAL A 42 6.54 4.37 0.41
N PHE A 43 5.62 3.40 0.44
CA PHE A 43 5.75 2.18 1.22
C PHE A 43 6.34 1.03 0.39
N PRO A 44 6.85 -0.02 1.06
CA PRO A 44 7.30 -1.24 0.39
C PRO A 44 6.19 -1.99 -0.37
N GLU A 45 6.64 -2.98 -1.13
CA GLU A 45 5.79 -4.01 -1.75
C GLU A 45 4.97 -4.77 -0.70
N ALA A 46 3.73 -5.13 -1.05
CA ALA A 46 2.82 -5.97 -0.25
C ALA A 46 2.72 -5.54 1.24
N THR A 47 2.85 -4.25 1.51
CA THR A 47 2.93 -3.70 2.87
C THR A 47 1.69 -4.02 3.70
N LEU A 48 0.51 -4.01 3.09
CA LEU A 48 -0.74 -4.25 3.82
C LEU A 48 -0.98 -5.73 4.14
N SER A 49 -0.39 -6.66 3.38
CA SER A 49 -0.64 -8.10 3.50
C SER A 49 0.51 -8.89 4.14
N GLY A 50 1.73 -8.41 4.00
CA GLY A 50 2.93 -9.26 4.01
C GLY A 50 3.19 -9.88 2.63
N TYR A 51 4.38 -10.44 2.45
CA TYR A 51 4.86 -10.90 1.13
C TYR A 51 5.07 -12.42 1.04
N VAL A 52 5.38 -13.10 2.15
CA VAL A 52 5.76 -14.52 2.14
C VAL A 52 4.55 -15.37 2.52
N PHE A 53 4.01 -16.10 1.55
CA PHE A 53 2.91 -17.05 1.71
C PHE A 53 3.29 -18.41 1.12
N ASN A 54 2.59 -19.47 1.51
CA ASN A 54 2.78 -20.83 1.02
C ASN A 54 1.77 -21.21 -0.08
N SER A 55 0.66 -20.48 -0.21
CA SER A 55 -0.29 -20.64 -1.32
C SER A 55 -1.11 -19.37 -1.57
N LEU A 56 -1.89 -19.34 -2.66
CA LEU A 56 -2.84 -18.25 -2.90
C LEU A 56 -3.94 -18.24 -1.81
N GLU A 57 -4.46 -19.41 -1.46
CA GLU A 57 -5.52 -19.61 -0.47
C GLU A 57 -5.15 -19.04 0.90
N GLU A 58 -3.88 -19.19 1.31
CA GLU A 58 -3.37 -18.58 2.55
C GLU A 58 -3.45 -17.05 2.49
N ALA A 59 -3.18 -16.44 1.33
CA ALA A 59 -3.11 -14.99 1.17
C ALA A 59 -4.48 -14.32 0.95
N LEU A 60 -5.50 -15.07 0.50
CA LEU A 60 -6.84 -14.54 0.21
C LEU A 60 -7.48 -13.70 1.34
N PRO A 61 -7.36 -14.07 2.63
CA PRO A 61 -7.97 -13.31 3.73
C PRO A 61 -7.44 -11.87 3.86
N VAL A 62 -6.24 -11.58 3.34
CA VAL A 62 -5.64 -10.24 3.35
C VAL A 62 -5.63 -9.54 1.99
N ALA A 63 -6.20 -10.17 0.96
CA ALA A 63 -6.48 -9.50 -0.30
C ALA A 63 -7.62 -8.48 -0.12
N GLU A 64 -7.60 -7.40 -0.91
CA GLU A 64 -8.64 -6.38 -0.86
C GLU A 64 -8.82 -5.69 -2.21
N THR A 65 -10.00 -5.15 -2.48
CA THR A 65 -10.25 -4.32 -3.67
C THR A 65 -9.47 -3.00 -3.62
N ILE A 66 -9.24 -2.39 -4.78
CA ILE A 66 -8.76 -1.01 -4.90
C ILE A 66 -9.76 -0.21 -5.76
N PRO A 67 -10.51 0.75 -5.17
CA PRO A 67 -10.52 1.12 -3.75
C PRO A 67 -11.14 0.04 -2.83
N GLY A 68 -10.71 0.06 -1.57
CA GLY A 68 -11.15 -0.80 -0.47
C GLY A 68 -10.81 -0.17 0.89
N ALA A 69 -11.28 -0.78 1.99
CA ALA A 69 -11.15 -0.30 3.38
C ALA A 69 -9.78 0.29 3.77
N ALA A 70 -8.67 -0.36 3.42
CA ALA A 70 -7.33 0.10 3.73
C ALA A 70 -6.96 1.35 2.92
N THR A 71 -7.22 1.33 1.61
CA THR A 71 -6.98 2.50 0.73
C THR A 71 -7.91 3.67 1.08
N GLU A 72 -9.12 3.43 1.57
CA GLU A 72 -10.05 4.45 2.05
C GLU A 72 -9.57 5.12 3.32
N SER A 73 -9.05 4.33 4.27
CA SER A 73 -8.43 4.85 5.49
C SER A 73 -7.22 5.74 5.17
N ILE A 74 -6.39 5.30 4.22
CA ILE A 74 -5.24 6.07 3.74
C ILE A 74 -5.70 7.34 2.99
N MET A 75 -6.74 7.27 2.15
CA MET A 75 -7.33 8.42 1.46
C MET A 75 -7.80 9.50 2.43
N LYS A 76 -8.50 9.09 3.51
CA LYS A 76 -8.95 10.00 4.56
C LYS A 76 -7.78 10.72 5.21
N LEU A 77 -6.70 10.01 5.52
CA LEU A 77 -5.51 10.60 6.13
C LEU A 77 -4.73 11.50 5.15
N CYS A 78 -4.60 11.10 3.88
CA CYS A 78 -3.97 11.90 2.83
C CYS A 78 -4.68 13.24 2.64
N ARG A 79 -6.02 13.26 2.72
CA ARG A 79 -6.82 14.49 2.68
C ARG A 79 -6.54 15.40 3.88
N GLN A 80 -6.46 14.83 5.08
CA GLN A 80 -6.21 15.59 6.31
C GLN A 80 -4.81 16.22 6.33
N LEU A 81 -3.81 15.50 5.83
CA LEU A 81 -2.41 15.92 5.88
C LEU A 81 -1.93 16.61 4.60
N ASN A 82 -2.75 16.63 3.55
CA ASN A 82 -2.40 17.12 2.22
C ASN A 82 -1.12 16.47 1.65
N VAL A 83 -1.05 15.14 1.73
CA VAL A 83 0.08 14.32 1.25
C VAL A 83 -0.36 13.30 0.21
N TYR A 84 0.61 12.75 -0.49
CA TYR A 84 0.48 11.71 -1.49
C TYR A 84 1.16 10.43 -1.00
N VAL A 85 0.54 9.27 -1.20
CA VAL A 85 0.99 7.97 -0.69
C VAL A 85 0.94 6.91 -1.79
N ILE A 86 2.02 6.13 -1.93
CA ILE A 86 2.02 4.84 -2.62
C ILE A 86 2.08 3.73 -1.57
N VAL A 87 1.17 2.75 -1.67
CA VAL A 87 1.13 1.59 -0.77
C VAL A 87 0.92 0.29 -1.54
N GLY A 88 1.70 -0.75 -1.20
CA GLY A 88 1.60 -2.08 -1.80
C GLY A 88 0.59 -2.98 -1.08
N LEU A 89 -0.15 -3.77 -1.84
CA LEU A 89 -1.11 -4.76 -1.35
C LEU A 89 -1.37 -5.88 -2.38
N ILE A 90 -2.03 -6.94 -1.92
CA ILE A 90 -2.66 -7.92 -2.80
C ILE A 90 -4.04 -7.38 -3.18
N GLU A 91 -4.20 -7.01 -4.45
CA GLU A 91 -5.47 -6.55 -5.00
C GLU A 91 -6.35 -7.74 -5.37
N GLU A 92 -7.62 -7.71 -4.98
CA GLU A 92 -8.68 -8.53 -5.57
C GLU A 92 -9.48 -7.72 -6.58
N ASP A 93 -9.71 -8.27 -7.77
CA ASP A 93 -10.58 -7.68 -8.80
C ASP A 93 -11.29 -8.79 -9.59
N ARG A 94 -12.57 -9.00 -9.25
CA ARG A 94 -13.48 -9.95 -9.93
C ARG A 94 -12.97 -11.39 -9.90
N GLY A 95 -12.51 -11.83 -8.73
CA GLY A 95 -11.98 -13.19 -8.50
C GLY A 95 -10.57 -13.41 -9.04
N LYS A 96 -9.88 -12.33 -9.44
CA LYS A 96 -8.46 -12.36 -9.82
C LYS A 96 -7.64 -11.57 -8.82
N TYR A 97 -6.40 -11.98 -8.62
CA TYR A 97 -5.51 -11.41 -7.62
C TYR A 97 -4.27 -10.83 -8.27
N TYR A 98 -3.77 -9.72 -7.73
CA TYR A 98 -2.60 -9.05 -8.28
C TYR A 98 -1.72 -8.47 -7.18
N ASN A 99 -0.41 -8.44 -7.41
CA ASN A 99 0.50 -7.65 -6.61
C ASN A 99 0.42 -6.23 -7.14
N ALA A 100 -0.16 -5.34 -6.33
CA ALA A 100 -0.53 -4.01 -6.76
C ALA A 100 0.04 -2.92 -5.84
N ALA A 101 0.28 -1.76 -6.43
CA ALA A 101 0.55 -0.53 -5.73
C ALA A 101 -0.62 0.45 -5.96
N ALA A 102 -1.26 0.91 -4.88
CA ALA A 102 -2.27 1.96 -4.93
C ALA A 102 -1.60 3.32 -4.77
N PHE A 103 -1.96 4.28 -5.63
CA PHE A 103 -1.53 5.66 -5.55
C PHE A 103 -2.68 6.56 -5.08
N VAL A 104 -2.51 7.14 -3.89
CA VAL A 104 -3.52 7.91 -3.18
C VAL A 104 -3.02 9.33 -2.93
N GLY A 105 -3.91 10.31 -3.03
CA GLY A 105 -3.60 11.70 -2.71
C GLY A 105 -4.72 12.42 -1.96
N PRO A 106 -4.61 13.75 -1.77
CA PRO A 106 -5.55 14.53 -0.97
C PRO A 106 -6.99 14.52 -1.50
N HIS A 107 -7.13 14.30 -2.81
CA HIS A 107 -8.43 14.27 -3.50
C HIS A 107 -9.00 12.84 -3.67
N GLY A 108 -8.31 11.82 -3.17
CA GLY A 108 -8.73 10.42 -3.27
C GLY A 108 -7.73 9.54 -4.03
N LEU A 109 -8.23 8.45 -4.60
CA LEU A 109 -7.44 7.51 -5.40
C LEU A 109 -7.06 8.17 -6.73
N ILE A 110 -5.76 8.20 -7.03
CA ILE A 110 -5.22 8.74 -8.28
C ILE A 110 -5.08 7.62 -9.31
N GLY A 111 -4.66 6.43 -8.87
CA GLY A 111 -4.52 5.27 -9.73
C GLY A 111 -3.99 4.05 -8.99
N LYS A 112 -3.81 2.96 -9.74
CA LYS A 112 -3.18 1.73 -9.27
C LYS A 112 -2.31 1.14 -10.36
N TYR A 113 -1.28 0.40 -9.96
CA TYR A 113 -0.39 -0.33 -10.85
C TYR A 113 -0.33 -1.79 -10.41
N ARG A 114 -0.42 -2.71 -11.36
CA ARG A 114 -0.24 -4.15 -11.14
C ARG A 114 1.13 -4.56 -11.65
N LYS A 115 1.88 -5.29 -10.84
CA LYS A 115 3.22 -5.77 -11.18
C LYS A 115 3.14 -6.67 -12.42
N LEU A 116 3.90 -6.32 -13.47
CA LEU A 116 3.87 -7.04 -14.75
C LEU A 116 4.84 -8.23 -14.80
N HIS A 117 5.96 -8.12 -14.08
CA HIS A 117 7.01 -9.13 -14.06
C HIS A 117 7.08 -9.74 -12.68
N LEU A 118 6.53 -10.95 -12.55
CA LEU A 118 6.42 -11.68 -11.30
C LEU A 118 7.66 -12.57 -11.11
N PRO A 119 8.50 -12.30 -10.09
CA PRO A 119 9.55 -13.25 -9.72
C PRO A 119 8.92 -14.51 -9.13
N PHE A 120 9.64 -15.64 -9.18
CA PHE A 120 9.22 -16.85 -8.47
C PHE A 120 9.56 -16.75 -6.97
N LEU A 121 8.98 -15.75 -6.29
CA LEU A 121 9.23 -15.43 -4.87
C LEU A 121 7.96 -14.94 -4.18
N GLY A 122 7.78 -15.30 -2.90
CA GLY A 122 6.66 -14.79 -2.09
C GLY A 122 5.29 -15.04 -2.70
N ILE A 123 4.40 -14.05 -2.60
CA ILE A 123 3.07 -14.06 -3.20
C ILE A 123 3.11 -14.10 -4.73
N ASP A 124 4.15 -13.55 -5.35
CA ASP A 124 4.28 -13.48 -6.82
C ASP A 124 4.33 -14.87 -7.48
N ARG A 125 4.59 -15.93 -6.71
CA ARG A 125 4.51 -17.33 -7.16
C ARG A 125 3.09 -17.79 -7.48
N PHE A 126 2.08 -17.11 -6.95
CA PHE A 126 0.69 -17.57 -6.93
C PHE A 126 -0.29 -16.61 -7.62
N LEU A 127 0.20 -15.50 -8.18
CA LEU A 127 -0.59 -14.45 -8.83
C LEU A 127 -0.51 -14.52 -10.36
#